data_AF-A0A0N5BMJ4-F1
#
_entry.id   AF-A0A0N5BMJ4-F1
#
_cell.length_a   1.000
_cell.length_b   1.000
_cell.length_c   1.000
_cell.angle_alpha   90.00
_cell.angle_beta   90.00
_cell.angle_gamma   90.00
#
_symmetry.space_group_name_H-M   'P 1'
#
loop_
_entity.id
_entity.type
_entity.pdbx_description
1 polymer ?
#
loop_
_entity_poly.entity_id
_entity_poly.type
_entity_poly.pdbx_seq_one_letter_code
_entity_poly.pdbx_strand_id
1 'polypeptide(L)'
;MSVFLYGSNKVNEIDENDLDEENNLLQIPKCFRKRIEIDYSKLAQHAEKKELYRQSIVNRSSQYRSQFSESKKKIASPEQLENFFQDIGLKIIETMEYSACFSFICRSVERKSFIRVLENYLKSHNVDNVMSILLPIITLRDGSESFKILEILSRPVRINGNFFNSFLKILISMEVLQTRMLEKIFKFFERSTSKDEMVKIPCNIYVDLLRGTGKIYEEEKVYNTIISNLRYDKFDTVYRNELASFIYKFIEDDALHNELYRELMKWIKRNDLDDCENFRLALLESIENVQPDPVVAQLECFHLIKKINIFGCKSTIKIVDYTAMMLASDNRDCIAPFLLILRQNFRFEKFKEPADFEEIVCKMFRIIMMLVRASRKIGIRIVFNVLKGSKDKKVTPADFGIVNDNTGEELIYIDGEDGNNIDEEDKVKETALKRRFSEFEYLLSILTVNESFYCHFSKGAAAIWQLMAKNIRHHPELFDEDCKFISMLINCDSFRTKYEKAMKYIAVCFDVVEESIVQQMGRYILVGLDAHSCYDEVYSNLMGKKEKDDGAI
;
A
#
# COMPACT_ATOMS: atom_id res chain seq x y z
N MET A 1 34.10 -27.09 15.72
CA MET A 1 34.25 -27.84 16.98
C MET A 1 33.72 -26.99 18.12
N SER A 2 32.62 -27.47 18.72
CA SER A 2 32.34 -27.53 20.16
C SER A 2 32.51 -26.29 21.07
N VAL A 3 31.38 -25.64 21.35
CA VAL A 3 30.75 -25.40 22.68
C VAL A 3 31.63 -25.20 23.91
N PHE A 4 31.42 -24.08 24.64
CA PHE A 4 31.19 -24.09 26.09
C PHE A 4 30.23 -22.96 26.53
N LEU A 5 29.24 -23.32 27.34
CA LEU A 5 28.25 -22.49 28.04
C LEU A 5 28.57 -22.43 29.55
N TYR A 6 27.96 -21.43 30.22
CA TYR A 6 27.45 -21.39 31.61
C TYR A 6 28.15 -20.59 32.73
N GLY A 7 27.31 -19.78 33.42
CA GLY A 7 27.39 -19.38 34.85
C GLY A 7 27.58 -17.87 35.07
N SER A 8 26.79 -17.12 35.84
CA SER A 8 25.84 -17.48 36.90
C SER A 8 24.93 -16.31 37.29
N ASN A 9 23.72 -16.67 37.74
CA ASN A 9 22.74 -15.86 38.46
C ASN A 9 23.33 -15.17 39.71
N LYS A 10 22.92 -13.93 39.95
CA LYS A 10 22.71 -13.39 41.31
C LYS A 10 21.36 -12.71 41.39
N VAL A 11 20.47 -13.36 42.12
CA VAL A 11 19.27 -12.82 42.73
C VAL A 11 19.72 -11.95 43.91
N ASN A 12 19.21 -10.72 43.98
CA ASN A 12 19.06 -9.99 45.24
C ASN A 12 17.62 -9.46 45.27
N GLU A 13 16.83 -10.01 46.19
CA GLU A 13 15.61 -9.40 46.73
C GLU A 13 16.00 -8.27 47.70
N ILE A 14 14.98 -7.49 48.13
CA ILE A 14 14.96 -6.37 49.12
C ILE A 14 15.04 -5.00 48.41
N ASP A 15 14.09 -4.05 48.50
CA ASP A 15 12.99 -3.82 49.44
C ASP A 15 11.80 -3.11 48.75
N GLU A 16 10.58 -3.46 49.16
CA GLU A 16 9.35 -2.71 48.94
C GLU A 16 9.36 -1.44 49.79
N ASN A 17 9.48 -0.26 49.16
CA ASN A 17 8.82 1.00 49.55
C ASN A 17 9.29 2.11 48.62
N ASP A 18 8.57 2.29 47.51
CA ASP A 18 8.33 3.57 46.82
C ASP A 18 7.31 3.28 45.70
N LEU A 19 6.08 2.98 46.12
CA LEU A 19 4.91 2.99 45.27
C LEU A 19 4.45 4.44 45.13
N ASP A 20 4.81 5.07 44.01
CA ASP A 20 3.96 6.01 43.23
C ASP A 20 4.80 6.76 42.16
N GLU A 21 5.37 6.02 41.20
CA GLU A 21 5.64 6.56 39.87
C GLU A 21 4.94 5.67 38.85
N GLU A 22 3.70 6.04 38.57
CA GLU A 22 2.86 5.40 37.58
C GLU A 22 3.53 5.45 36.20
N ASN A 23 3.92 4.27 35.73
CA ASN A 23 4.31 3.94 34.37
C ASN A 23 3.36 4.55 33.33
N ASN A 24 3.63 5.76 32.86
CA ASN A 24 3.11 6.24 31.59
C ASN A 24 3.97 5.71 30.43
N LEU A 25 4.01 4.39 30.28
CA LEU A 25 4.33 3.71 29.03
C LEU A 25 3.19 4.00 28.04
N LEU A 26 3.21 5.20 27.46
CA LEU A 26 2.26 5.62 26.44
C LEU A 26 2.42 4.72 25.20
N GLN A 27 1.35 3.99 24.94
CA GLN A 27 1.17 3.06 23.84
C GLN A 27 1.56 3.70 22.50
N ILE A 28 2.50 3.06 21.81
CA ILE A 28 2.70 3.23 20.37
C ILE A 28 1.32 3.06 19.69
N PRO A 29 0.86 4.01 18.86
CA PRO A 29 -0.43 3.90 18.16
C PRO A 29 -0.53 2.55 17.43
N LYS A 30 -1.71 1.91 17.46
CA LYS A 30 -1.98 0.62 16.80
C LYS A 30 -1.61 0.59 15.30
N CYS A 31 -1.44 1.75 14.66
CA CYS A 31 -0.93 1.91 13.29
C CYS A 31 0.51 1.38 13.12
N PHE A 32 1.31 1.34 14.18
CA PHE A 32 2.71 0.91 14.17
C PHE A 32 2.92 -0.43 14.92
N ARG A 33 1.85 -1.08 15.37
CA ARG A 33 1.89 -2.40 16.03
C ARG A 33 1.02 -3.40 15.29
N LYS A 34 1.58 -3.95 14.21
CA LYS A 34 1.15 -5.26 13.68
C LYS A 34 2.25 -5.96 12.86
N ARG A 35 3.42 -6.17 13.46
CA ARG A 35 4.13 -7.46 13.25
C ARG A 35 3.44 -8.46 14.16
N ILE A 36 2.31 -8.99 13.69
CA ILE A 36 1.80 -10.24 14.22
C ILE A 36 2.43 -11.29 13.32
N GLU A 37 3.21 -12.20 13.89
CA GLU A 37 3.38 -13.55 13.33
C GLU A 37 1.98 -14.11 13.18
N ILE A 38 1.37 -13.85 12.03
CA ILE A 38 0.13 -14.46 11.66
C ILE A 38 0.53 -15.89 11.32
N ASP A 39 0.13 -16.83 12.16
CA ASP A 39 0.22 -18.25 11.90
C ASP A 39 -0.65 -18.55 10.65
N TYR A 40 -0.07 -18.34 9.45
CA TYR A 40 -0.72 -18.49 8.15
C TYR A 40 -1.32 -19.90 7.99
N SER A 41 -0.80 -20.89 8.72
CA SER A 41 -1.31 -22.25 8.76
C SER A 41 -2.74 -22.34 9.33
N LYS A 42 -3.09 -21.50 10.32
CA LYS A 42 -4.43 -21.49 10.95
C LYS A 42 -5.45 -20.67 10.18
N LEU A 43 -5.01 -19.61 9.49
CA LEU A 43 -5.89 -18.80 8.63
C LEU A 43 -6.20 -19.49 7.30
N ALA A 44 -5.25 -20.22 6.71
CA ALA A 44 -5.49 -21.06 5.53
C ALA A 44 -6.55 -22.15 5.82
N GLN A 45 -6.48 -22.81 7.00
CA GLN A 45 -7.47 -23.81 7.41
C GLN A 45 -8.86 -23.21 7.68
N HIS A 46 -8.94 -21.97 8.17
CA HIS A 46 -10.21 -21.28 8.38
C HIS A 46 -10.81 -20.68 7.09
N ALA A 47 -9.96 -20.28 6.14
CA ALA A 47 -10.36 -19.80 4.82
C ALA A 47 -10.83 -20.96 3.92
N GLU A 48 -10.17 -22.12 3.94
CA GLU A 48 -10.62 -23.33 3.23
C GLU A 48 -12.02 -23.79 3.68
N LYS A 49 -12.40 -23.56 4.95
CA LYS A 49 -13.77 -23.82 5.44
C LYS A 49 -14.79 -22.76 5.04
N LYS A 50 -14.37 -21.50 4.81
CA LYS A 50 -15.26 -20.39 4.42
C LYS A 50 -15.45 -20.26 2.90
N GLU A 51 -14.49 -20.69 2.09
CA GLU A 51 -14.55 -20.58 0.61
C GLU A 51 -15.55 -21.54 -0.05
N LEU A 52 -15.90 -22.66 0.61
CA LEU A 52 -16.95 -23.58 0.15
C LEU A 52 -18.33 -22.90 -0.03
N TYR A 53 -18.54 -21.72 0.57
CA TYR A 53 -19.83 -21.03 0.60
C TYR A 53 -20.04 -19.96 -0.48
N ARG A 54 -19.08 -19.72 -1.40
CA ARG A 54 -19.18 -18.66 -2.42
C ARG A 54 -19.03 -19.12 -3.87
N GLN A 55 -19.22 -20.41 -4.16
CA GLN A 55 -19.43 -20.86 -5.54
C GLN A 55 -20.92 -20.92 -5.82
N SER A 56 -21.35 -20.28 -6.91
CA SER A 56 -22.74 -20.02 -7.30
C SER A 56 -23.70 -21.19 -7.05
N ILE A 57 -24.46 -21.12 -5.95
CA ILE A 57 -25.66 -21.93 -5.74
C ILE A 57 -26.69 -21.42 -6.75
N VAL A 58 -27.25 -22.32 -7.57
CA VAL A 58 -28.33 -21.97 -8.49
C VAL A 58 -29.55 -21.54 -7.67
N ASN A 59 -29.80 -20.23 -7.57
CA ASN A 59 -31.06 -19.70 -7.05
C ASN A 59 -32.17 -19.95 -8.10
N ARG A 60 -32.76 -21.14 -8.08
CA ARG A 60 -34.06 -21.36 -8.72
C ARG A 60 -35.16 -21.04 -7.72
N SER A 61 -35.80 -19.90 -7.91
CA SER A 61 -37.07 -19.56 -7.29
C SER A 61 -38.05 -20.72 -7.44
N SER A 62 -38.65 -21.07 -6.31
CA SER A 62 -39.66 -22.10 -6.10
C SER A 62 -40.75 -22.13 -7.18
N GLN A 63 -40.85 -23.23 -7.93
CA GLN A 63 -42.11 -23.89 -8.27
C GLN A 63 -41.81 -25.19 -9.05
N TYR A 64 -42.56 -26.24 -8.73
CA TYR A 64 -42.48 -27.64 -9.19
C TYR A 64 -41.52 -28.57 -8.43
N ARG A 65 -42.04 -29.13 -7.33
CA ARG A 65 -41.75 -30.51 -6.93
C ARG A 65 -42.28 -31.45 -8.03
N SER A 66 -41.40 -31.88 -8.93
CA SER A 66 -41.61 -33.12 -9.67
C SER A 66 -40.40 -34.02 -9.44
N GLN A 67 -40.69 -35.28 -9.09
CA GLN A 67 -39.69 -36.36 -9.05
C GLN A 67 -38.99 -36.40 -10.42
N PHE A 68 -37.76 -35.91 -10.48
CA PHE A 68 -36.92 -36.09 -11.66
C PHE A 68 -36.17 -37.41 -11.50
N SER A 69 -36.55 -38.37 -12.34
CA SER A 69 -35.69 -39.49 -12.71
C SER A 69 -34.33 -38.97 -13.17
N GLU A 70 -33.26 -39.67 -12.81
CA GLU A 70 -31.89 -39.43 -13.25
C GLU A 70 -31.80 -39.52 -14.79
N SER A 71 -32.19 -38.47 -15.50
CA SER A 71 -31.98 -38.38 -16.95
C SER A 71 -30.53 -38.01 -17.20
N LYS A 72 -29.70 -39.02 -17.49
CA LYS A 72 -28.30 -38.88 -17.91
C LYS A 72 -28.22 -38.13 -19.25
N LYS A 73 -28.23 -36.79 -19.28
CA LYS A 73 -27.73 -36.08 -20.46
C LYS A 73 -26.21 -36.22 -20.47
N LYS A 74 -25.70 -37.11 -21.33
CA LYS A 74 -24.26 -37.29 -21.52
C LYS A 74 -23.72 -36.02 -22.17
N ILE A 75 -22.95 -35.23 -21.43
CA ILE A 75 -22.22 -34.09 -22.00
C ILE A 75 -21.20 -34.70 -22.97
N ALA A 76 -21.27 -34.32 -24.24
CA ALA A 76 -20.38 -34.83 -25.25
C ALA A 76 -18.96 -34.30 -24.97
N SER A 77 -18.00 -35.21 -24.79
CA SER A 77 -16.60 -34.88 -24.63
C SER A 77 -15.77 -35.61 -25.67
N PRO A 78 -14.62 -35.05 -26.10
CA PRO A 78 -13.69 -35.79 -26.95
C PRO A 78 -13.32 -37.14 -26.32
N GLU A 79 -13.20 -38.19 -27.12
CA GLU A 79 -12.97 -39.56 -26.62
C GLU A 79 -11.73 -39.66 -25.71
N GLN A 80 -10.65 -38.96 -26.06
CA GLN A 80 -9.43 -38.90 -25.26
C GLN A 80 -9.66 -38.31 -23.86
N LEU A 81 -10.57 -37.33 -23.75
CA LEU A 81 -10.92 -36.71 -22.48
C LEU A 81 -11.85 -37.63 -21.66
N GLU A 82 -12.80 -38.31 -22.30
CA GLU A 82 -13.62 -39.32 -21.63
C GLU A 82 -12.76 -40.46 -21.07
N ASN A 83 -11.81 -40.95 -21.85
CA ASN A 83 -10.87 -41.99 -21.42
C ASN A 83 -10.03 -41.52 -20.25
N PHE A 84 -9.47 -40.30 -20.32
CA PHE A 84 -8.74 -39.71 -19.21
C PHE A 84 -9.57 -39.67 -17.92
N PHE A 85 -10.80 -39.16 -17.96
CA PHE A 85 -11.67 -39.12 -16.78
C PHE A 85 -12.00 -40.51 -16.25
N GLN A 86 -12.28 -41.48 -17.13
CA GLN A 86 -12.57 -42.85 -16.73
C GLN A 86 -11.36 -43.52 -16.04
N ASP A 87 -10.16 -43.32 -16.58
CA ASP A 87 -8.93 -43.92 -16.04
C ASP A 87 -8.61 -43.42 -14.63
N ILE A 88 -8.93 -42.16 -14.32
CA ILE A 88 -8.77 -41.58 -12.98
C ILE A 88 -10.03 -41.73 -12.10
N GLY A 89 -11.02 -42.49 -12.58
CA GLY A 89 -12.24 -42.81 -11.83
C GLY A 89 -13.22 -41.65 -11.67
N LEU A 90 -13.16 -40.62 -12.52
CA LEU A 90 -14.11 -39.52 -12.54
C LEU A 90 -15.27 -39.75 -13.51
N LYS A 91 -16.47 -39.36 -13.09
CA LYS A 91 -17.66 -39.37 -13.93
C LYS A 91 -18.45 -38.08 -13.74
N ILE A 92 -18.95 -37.53 -14.84
CA ILE A 92 -19.86 -36.39 -14.79
C ILE A 92 -21.23 -36.88 -14.31
N ILE A 93 -21.76 -36.22 -13.28
CA ILE A 93 -23.09 -36.46 -12.71
C ILE A 93 -23.88 -35.16 -12.67
N GLU A 94 -25.20 -35.26 -12.72
CA GLU A 94 -26.08 -34.13 -12.46
C GLU A 94 -26.38 -34.02 -10.96
N THR A 95 -26.38 -32.80 -10.43
CA THR A 95 -26.69 -32.52 -9.01
C THR A 95 -27.62 -31.32 -8.92
N MET A 96 -28.42 -31.24 -7.86
CA MET A 96 -29.34 -30.11 -7.68
C MET A 96 -28.55 -28.81 -7.44
N GLU A 97 -27.41 -28.91 -6.76
CA GLU A 97 -26.59 -27.79 -6.33
C GLU A 97 -25.86 -27.15 -7.52
N TYR A 98 -25.33 -27.95 -8.44
CA TYR A 98 -24.40 -27.49 -9.48
C TYR A 98 -24.82 -27.79 -10.91
N SER A 99 -26.00 -28.38 -11.17
CA SER A 99 -26.45 -28.90 -12.49
C SER A 99 -25.62 -30.06 -13.06
N ALA A 100 -24.30 -29.94 -13.12
CA ALA A 100 -23.36 -31.00 -13.49
C ALA A 100 -22.02 -30.83 -12.77
N CYS A 101 -21.45 -31.89 -12.20
CA CYS A 101 -20.12 -31.89 -11.59
C CYS A 101 -19.45 -33.26 -11.69
N PHE A 102 -18.18 -33.35 -11.32
CA PHE A 102 -17.49 -34.64 -11.25
C PHE A 102 -17.84 -35.40 -9.96
N SER A 103 -17.99 -36.71 -10.09
CA SER A 103 -18.02 -37.64 -8.98
C SER A 103 -16.93 -38.70 -9.12
N PHE A 104 -16.23 -38.95 -8.02
CA PHE A 104 -15.18 -39.97 -7.95
C PHE A 104 -15.78 -41.34 -7.60
N ILE A 105 -15.58 -42.32 -8.48
CA ILE A 105 -16.06 -43.69 -8.36
C ILE A 105 -14.98 -44.54 -7.70
N CYS A 106 -14.91 -44.51 -6.37
CA CYS A 106 -14.03 -45.39 -5.60
C CYS A 106 -14.72 -45.88 -4.33
N ARG A 107 -14.38 -47.10 -3.89
CA ARG A 107 -14.87 -47.69 -2.63
C ARG A 107 -14.30 -47.02 -1.38
N SER A 108 -13.23 -46.23 -1.51
CA SER A 108 -12.63 -45.54 -0.37
C SER A 108 -13.29 -44.19 -0.10
N VAL A 109 -13.37 -43.80 1.17
CA VAL A 109 -14.11 -42.61 1.64
C VAL A 109 -13.28 -41.32 1.58
N GLU A 110 -12.00 -41.39 1.23
CA GLU A 110 -11.05 -40.30 1.50
C GLU A 110 -10.62 -39.53 0.24
N ARG A 111 -10.59 -38.20 0.36
CA ARG A 111 -9.96 -37.28 -0.63
C ARG A 111 -8.54 -37.70 -0.98
N LYS A 112 -7.77 -38.20 0.00
CA LYS A 112 -6.39 -38.66 -0.20
C LYS A 112 -6.29 -39.79 -1.21
N SER A 113 -7.29 -40.66 -1.28
CA SER A 113 -7.30 -41.76 -2.25
C SER A 113 -7.48 -41.26 -3.68
N PHE A 114 -8.33 -40.26 -3.90
CA PHE A 114 -8.48 -39.65 -5.23
C PHE A 114 -7.18 -39.00 -5.69
N ILE A 115 -6.55 -38.20 -4.82
CA ILE A 115 -5.25 -37.57 -5.13
C ILE A 115 -4.19 -38.63 -5.47
N ARG A 116 -4.11 -39.72 -4.70
CA ARG A 116 -3.18 -40.82 -4.98
C ARG A 116 -3.43 -41.51 -6.32
N VAL A 117 -4.69 -41.70 -6.71
CA VAL A 117 -5.03 -42.26 -8.04
C VAL A 117 -4.54 -41.34 -9.15
N LEU A 118 -4.79 -40.04 -9.02
CA LEU A 118 -4.36 -39.04 -10.00
C LEU A 118 -2.82 -38.93 -10.07
N GLU A 119 -2.13 -38.94 -8.93
CA GLU A 119 -0.66 -38.97 -8.87
C GLU A 119 -0.08 -40.23 -9.53
N ASN A 120 -0.68 -41.40 -9.27
CA ASN A 120 -0.24 -42.64 -9.90
C ASN A 120 -0.47 -42.62 -11.41
N TYR A 121 -1.57 -42.04 -11.87
CA TYR A 121 -1.85 -41.85 -13.29
C TYR A 121 -0.80 -40.94 -13.93
N LEU A 122 -0.48 -39.80 -13.31
CA LEU A 122 0.54 -38.87 -13.79
C LEU A 122 1.97 -39.43 -13.74
N LYS A 123 2.25 -40.39 -12.86
CA LYS A 123 3.54 -41.11 -12.84
C LYS A 123 3.64 -42.16 -13.94
N SER A 124 2.54 -42.80 -14.29
CA SER A 124 2.51 -43.87 -15.31
C SER A 124 2.31 -43.33 -16.73
N HIS A 125 1.85 -42.09 -16.90
CA HIS A 125 1.61 -41.44 -18.18
C HIS A 125 2.51 -40.21 -18.35
N ASN A 126 2.87 -39.89 -19.59
CA ASN A 126 3.61 -38.65 -19.85
C ASN A 126 2.73 -37.43 -19.50
N VAL A 127 3.24 -36.54 -18.65
CA VAL A 127 2.61 -35.26 -18.29
C VAL A 127 2.28 -34.42 -19.54
N ASP A 128 3.09 -34.50 -20.60
CA ASP A 128 2.81 -33.85 -21.88
C ASP A 128 1.51 -34.34 -22.51
N ASN A 129 1.22 -35.64 -22.41
CA ASN A 129 -0.01 -36.21 -22.94
C ASN A 129 -1.23 -35.69 -22.16
N VAL A 130 -1.15 -35.66 -20.82
CA VAL A 130 -2.25 -35.13 -19.99
C VAL A 130 -2.46 -33.64 -20.25
N MET A 131 -1.39 -32.86 -20.34
CA MET A 131 -1.48 -31.45 -20.71
C MET A 131 -2.07 -31.26 -22.10
N SER A 132 -1.77 -32.12 -23.08
CA SER A 132 -2.35 -32.03 -24.42
C SER A 132 -3.87 -32.26 -24.42
N ILE A 133 -4.38 -33.08 -23.50
CA ILE A 133 -5.82 -33.33 -23.31
C ILE A 133 -6.49 -32.14 -22.62
N LEU A 134 -5.85 -31.54 -21.61
CA LEU A 134 -6.42 -30.43 -20.83
C LEU A 134 -6.33 -29.07 -21.54
N LEU A 135 -5.29 -28.87 -22.38
CA LEU A 135 -4.99 -27.57 -22.98
C LEU A 135 -6.14 -26.99 -23.84
N PRO A 136 -6.82 -27.76 -24.71
CA PRO A 136 -7.97 -27.25 -25.47
C PRO A 136 -9.08 -26.71 -24.56
N ILE A 137 -9.28 -27.31 -23.39
CA ILE A 137 -10.29 -26.90 -22.42
C ILE A 137 -9.88 -25.60 -21.73
N ILE A 138 -8.66 -25.55 -21.19
CA ILE A 138 -8.13 -24.38 -20.46
C ILE A 138 -8.03 -23.16 -21.40
N THR A 139 -7.69 -23.38 -22.67
CA THR A 139 -7.53 -22.29 -23.64
C THR A 139 -8.80 -21.99 -24.45
N LEU A 140 -9.90 -22.73 -24.21
CA LEU A 140 -11.15 -22.66 -24.97
C LEU A 140 -10.94 -22.74 -26.49
N ARG A 141 -10.12 -23.70 -26.92
CA ARG A 141 -9.81 -23.88 -28.34
C ARG A 141 -11.06 -24.19 -29.16
N ASP A 142 -11.96 -25.01 -28.61
CA ASP A 142 -13.18 -25.46 -29.30
C ASP A 142 -14.43 -24.64 -28.86
N GLY A 143 -14.21 -23.44 -28.31
CA GLY A 143 -15.27 -22.51 -27.93
C GLY A 143 -16.25 -23.10 -26.91
N SER A 144 -17.51 -23.30 -27.32
CA SER A 144 -18.60 -23.68 -26.42
C SER A 144 -18.43 -25.05 -25.77
N GLU A 145 -17.90 -26.05 -26.49
CA GLU A 145 -17.72 -27.39 -25.92
C GLU A 145 -16.62 -27.40 -24.86
N SER A 146 -15.49 -26.74 -25.14
CA SER A 146 -14.43 -26.51 -24.15
C SER A 146 -14.96 -25.75 -22.94
N PHE A 147 -15.80 -24.73 -23.15
CA PHE A 147 -16.37 -23.92 -22.07
C PHE A 147 -17.26 -24.74 -21.13
N LYS A 148 -18.19 -25.54 -21.67
CA LYS A 148 -19.07 -26.42 -20.85
C LYS A 148 -18.24 -27.34 -19.96
N ILE A 149 -17.14 -27.89 -20.49
CA ILE A 149 -16.26 -28.77 -19.73
C ILE A 149 -15.48 -27.97 -18.68
N LEU A 150 -14.98 -26.79 -19.01
CA LEU A 150 -14.28 -25.91 -18.08
C LEU A 150 -15.17 -25.52 -16.88
N GLU A 151 -16.45 -25.24 -17.11
CA GLU A 151 -17.42 -25.01 -16.02
C GLU A 151 -17.57 -26.22 -15.09
N ILE A 152 -17.46 -27.45 -15.61
CA ILE A 152 -17.52 -28.66 -14.79
C ILE A 152 -16.21 -28.84 -14.02
N LEU A 153 -15.07 -28.55 -14.66
CA LEU A 153 -13.75 -28.59 -14.00
C LEU A 153 -13.66 -27.59 -12.84
N SER A 154 -14.32 -26.43 -12.95
CA SER A 154 -14.31 -25.38 -11.92
C SER A 154 -15.25 -25.67 -10.74
N ARG A 155 -16.17 -26.63 -10.87
CA ARG A 155 -17.12 -27.02 -9.81
C ARG A 155 -16.52 -28.03 -8.82
N PRO A 156 -17.01 -28.08 -7.56
CA PRO A 156 -16.59 -29.04 -6.55
C PRO A 156 -16.70 -30.50 -7.00
N VAL A 157 -15.70 -31.32 -6.68
CA VAL A 157 -15.74 -32.77 -6.94
C VAL A 157 -16.50 -33.47 -5.81
N ARG A 158 -17.46 -34.33 -6.17
CA ARG A 158 -18.24 -35.14 -5.24
C ARG A 158 -17.54 -36.47 -4.94
N ILE A 159 -17.16 -36.68 -3.69
CA ILE A 159 -16.54 -37.92 -3.21
C ILE A 159 -17.42 -38.51 -2.10
N ASN A 160 -17.98 -39.69 -2.34
CA ASN A 160 -18.85 -40.42 -1.42
C ASN A 160 -19.96 -39.55 -0.78
N GLY A 161 -20.59 -38.69 -1.58
CA GLY A 161 -21.68 -37.81 -1.13
C GLY A 161 -21.25 -36.40 -0.70
N ASN A 162 -19.98 -36.17 -0.36
CA ASN A 162 -19.47 -34.87 0.08
C ASN A 162 -18.79 -34.10 -1.07
N PHE A 163 -18.85 -32.78 -1.03
CA PHE A 163 -18.19 -31.89 -2.00
C PHE A 163 -16.83 -31.41 -1.48
N PHE A 164 -15.81 -31.49 -2.33
CA PHE A 164 -14.45 -31.05 -2.06
C PHE A 164 -13.99 -30.01 -3.10
N ASN A 165 -12.72 -29.59 -3.04
CA ASN A 165 -12.12 -28.69 -4.01
C ASN A 165 -12.46 -29.07 -5.46
N SER A 166 -12.59 -28.06 -6.32
CA SER A 166 -12.84 -28.29 -7.74
C SER A 166 -11.70 -29.06 -8.39
N PHE A 167 -12.00 -29.77 -9.47
CA PHE A 167 -10.98 -30.57 -10.14
C PHE A 167 -9.86 -29.67 -10.69
N LEU A 168 -10.20 -28.48 -11.17
CA LEU A 168 -9.23 -27.47 -11.59
C LEU A 168 -8.30 -27.04 -10.43
N LYS A 169 -8.84 -26.83 -9.22
CA LYS A 169 -8.04 -26.51 -8.02
C LYS A 169 -7.14 -27.68 -7.61
N ILE A 170 -7.59 -28.92 -7.81
CA ILE A 170 -6.77 -30.11 -7.57
C ILE A 170 -5.61 -30.19 -8.56
N LEU A 171 -5.88 -30.02 -9.86
CA LEU A 171 -4.86 -30.07 -10.92
C LEU A 171 -3.76 -29.01 -10.74
N ILE A 172 -4.13 -27.76 -10.45
CA ILE A 172 -3.15 -26.68 -10.24
C ILE A 172 -2.34 -26.85 -8.94
N SER A 173 -2.83 -27.67 -8.00
CA SER A 173 -2.11 -27.99 -6.76
C SER A 173 -1.10 -29.13 -6.93
N MET A 174 -1.01 -29.73 -8.12
CA MET A 174 -0.03 -30.78 -8.42
C MET A 174 1.24 -30.18 -9.00
N GLU A 175 2.36 -30.42 -8.33
CA GLU A 175 3.70 -29.93 -8.71
C GLU A 175 4.00 -30.13 -10.20
N VAL A 176 3.76 -31.35 -10.72
CA VAL A 176 4.06 -31.71 -12.11
C VAL A 176 3.23 -30.97 -13.17
N LEU A 177 2.09 -30.36 -12.78
CA LEU A 177 1.20 -29.63 -13.69
C LEU A 177 1.18 -28.12 -13.45
N GLN A 178 1.45 -27.67 -12.22
CA GLN A 178 1.17 -26.32 -11.75
C GLN A 178 1.73 -25.22 -12.66
N THR A 179 3.05 -25.22 -12.89
CA THR A 179 3.73 -24.17 -13.69
C THR A 179 3.16 -24.07 -15.10
N ARG A 180 2.93 -25.20 -15.76
CA ARG A 180 2.39 -25.24 -17.13
C ARG A 180 0.94 -24.75 -17.17
N MET A 181 0.12 -25.10 -16.19
CA MET A 181 -1.25 -24.60 -16.10
C MET A 181 -1.28 -23.10 -15.85
N LEU A 182 -0.48 -22.61 -14.91
CA LEU A 182 -0.34 -21.18 -14.60
C LEU A 182 0.04 -20.39 -15.86
N GLU A 183 1.05 -20.84 -16.61
CA GLU A 183 1.49 -20.18 -17.83
C GLU A 183 0.34 -20.01 -18.85
N LYS A 184 -0.47 -21.06 -19.04
CA LYS A 184 -1.60 -21.00 -19.99
C LYS A 184 -2.76 -20.15 -19.48
N ILE A 185 -3.01 -20.15 -18.17
CA ILE A 185 -4.03 -19.31 -17.54
C ILE A 185 -3.64 -17.83 -17.66
N PHE A 186 -2.41 -17.46 -17.31
CA PHE A 186 -1.93 -16.08 -17.43
C PHE A 186 -1.96 -15.59 -18.88
N LYS A 187 -1.55 -16.44 -19.83
CA LYS A 187 -1.67 -16.14 -21.26
C LYS A 187 -3.13 -15.97 -21.73
N PHE A 188 -4.07 -16.69 -21.12
CA PHE A 188 -5.49 -16.56 -21.46
C PHE A 188 -6.04 -15.16 -21.13
N PHE A 189 -5.55 -14.50 -20.07
CA PHE A 189 -5.97 -13.14 -19.73
C PHE A 189 -5.65 -12.10 -20.81
N GLU A 190 -4.74 -12.36 -21.76
CA GLU A 190 -4.56 -11.49 -22.94
C GLU A 190 -5.83 -11.38 -23.80
N ARG A 191 -6.75 -12.36 -23.71
CA ARG A 191 -8.04 -12.34 -24.41
C ARG A 191 -9.12 -11.56 -23.64
N SER A 192 -8.84 -11.16 -22.41
CA SER A 192 -9.85 -10.63 -21.49
C SER A 192 -10.46 -9.30 -21.92
N THR A 193 -9.83 -8.57 -22.86
CA THR A 193 -10.37 -7.35 -23.47
C THR A 193 -11.57 -7.62 -24.39
N SER A 194 -11.80 -8.87 -24.78
CA SER A 194 -13.01 -9.28 -25.49
C SER A 194 -14.26 -9.03 -24.65
N LYS A 195 -15.34 -8.56 -25.28
CA LYS A 195 -16.66 -8.40 -24.65
C LYS A 195 -17.46 -9.70 -24.55
N ASP A 196 -16.95 -10.78 -25.13
CA ASP A 196 -17.61 -12.09 -25.14
C ASP A 196 -17.69 -12.69 -23.73
N GLU A 197 -18.91 -13.00 -23.26
CA GLU A 197 -19.14 -13.66 -21.98
C GLU A 197 -18.43 -15.03 -21.88
N MET A 198 -18.26 -15.72 -23.01
CA MET A 198 -17.52 -16.99 -23.10
C MET A 198 -16.02 -16.81 -22.80
N VAL A 199 -15.51 -15.58 -22.78
CA VAL A 199 -14.15 -15.25 -22.33
C VAL A 199 -14.15 -14.66 -20.92
N LYS A 200 -15.15 -13.82 -20.58
CA LYS A 200 -15.25 -13.18 -19.25
C LYS A 200 -15.52 -14.19 -18.13
N ILE A 201 -16.43 -15.15 -18.33
CA ILE A 201 -16.73 -16.17 -17.30
C ILE A 201 -15.48 -17.00 -16.97
N PRO A 202 -14.71 -17.51 -17.95
CA PRO A 202 -13.44 -18.20 -17.68
C PRO A 202 -12.39 -17.33 -17.01
N CYS A 203 -12.28 -16.04 -17.36
CA CYS A 203 -11.40 -15.12 -16.65
C CYS A 203 -11.78 -15.02 -15.16
N ASN A 204 -13.07 -14.95 -14.83
CA ASN A 204 -13.53 -14.95 -13.44
C ASN A 204 -13.16 -16.26 -12.72
N ILE A 205 -13.41 -17.42 -13.37
CA ILE A 205 -13.01 -18.74 -12.85
C ILE A 205 -11.50 -18.76 -12.55
N TYR A 206 -10.68 -18.23 -13.45
CA TYR A 206 -9.23 -18.21 -13.29
C TYR A 206 -8.76 -17.25 -12.21
N VAL A 207 -9.36 -16.06 -12.07
CA VAL A 207 -9.03 -15.19 -10.93
C VAL A 207 -9.33 -15.87 -9.60
N ASP A 208 -10.49 -16.51 -9.46
CA ASP A 208 -10.86 -17.21 -8.24
C ASP A 208 -9.93 -18.41 -7.96
N LEU A 209 -9.54 -19.13 -9.01
CA LEU A 209 -8.56 -20.22 -8.91
C LEU A 209 -7.19 -19.71 -8.43
N LEU A 210 -6.67 -18.65 -9.06
CA LEU A 210 -5.36 -18.08 -8.75
C LEU A 210 -5.34 -17.49 -7.34
N ARG A 211 -6.40 -16.78 -6.93
CA ARG A 211 -6.52 -16.20 -5.58
C ARG A 211 -6.50 -17.26 -4.48
N GLY A 212 -7.04 -18.44 -4.77
CA GLY A 212 -7.11 -19.58 -3.85
C GLY A 212 -6.02 -20.64 -4.06
N THR A 213 -4.98 -20.34 -4.87
CA THR A 213 -3.85 -21.26 -5.06
C THR A 213 -3.02 -21.30 -3.77
N GLY A 214 -2.66 -22.51 -3.33
CA GLY A 214 -1.81 -22.72 -2.17
C GLY A 214 -0.33 -22.56 -2.51
N LYS A 215 0.52 -23.41 -1.93
CA LYS A 215 1.96 -23.42 -2.19
C LYS A 215 2.29 -23.47 -3.69
N ILE A 216 3.26 -22.65 -4.10
CA ILE A 216 3.89 -22.71 -5.41
C ILE A 216 5.15 -23.57 -5.31
N TYR A 217 5.31 -24.57 -6.18
CA TYR A 217 6.41 -25.55 -6.09
C TYR A 217 7.68 -25.10 -6.83
N GLU A 218 7.54 -24.55 -8.04
CA GLU A 218 8.66 -24.05 -8.87
C GLU A 218 8.66 -22.51 -8.90
N GLU A 219 8.77 -21.84 -7.74
CA GLU A 219 8.63 -20.38 -7.60
C GLU A 219 9.55 -19.59 -8.55
N GLU A 220 10.84 -19.91 -8.61
CA GLU A 220 11.80 -19.26 -9.51
C GLU A 220 11.37 -19.35 -10.97
N LYS A 221 10.88 -20.51 -11.39
CA LYS A 221 10.41 -20.73 -12.76
C LYS A 221 9.10 -19.99 -13.02
N VAL A 222 8.16 -19.99 -12.07
CA VAL A 222 6.92 -19.22 -12.15
C VAL A 222 7.23 -17.73 -12.25
N TYR A 223 8.15 -17.23 -11.44
CA TYR A 223 8.62 -15.84 -11.51
C TYR A 223 9.19 -15.53 -12.89
N ASN A 224 10.23 -16.28 -13.31
CA ASN A 224 11.00 -16.02 -14.53
C ASN A 224 10.20 -16.22 -15.82
N THR A 225 9.24 -17.14 -15.84
CA THR A 225 8.48 -17.45 -17.08
C THR A 225 7.16 -16.71 -17.15
N ILE A 226 6.54 -16.41 -16.01
CA ILE A 226 5.21 -15.82 -15.94
C ILE A 226 5.28 -14.39 -15.44
N ILE A 227 5.63 -14.19 -14.16
CA ILE A 227 5.45 -12.91 -13.46
C ILE A 227 6.30 -11.80 -14.11
N SER A 228 7.59 -12.03 -14.30
CA SER A 228 8.50 -11.03 -14.89
C SER A 228 8.18 -10.70 -16.36
N ASN A 229 7.46 -11.60 -17.05
CA ASN A 229 7.08 -11.44 -18.46
C ASN A 229 5.62 -10.99 -18.64
N LEU A 230 4.90 -10.63 -17.57
CA LEU A 230 3.49 -10.24 -17.67
C LEU A 230 3.31 -8.97 -18.51
N ARG A 231 2.53 -9.12 -19.59
CA ARG A 231 2.05 -8.01 -20.42
C ARG A 231 0.72 -7.51 -19.90
N TYR A 232 0.73 -6.98 -18.69
CA TYR A 232 -0.48 -6.55 -17.97
C TYR A 232 -1.29 -5.49 -18.74
N ASP A 233 -0.66 -4.75 -19.65
CA ASP A 233 -1.25 -3.75 -20.55
C ASP A 233 -2.21 -4.37 -21.57
N LYS A 234 -2.04 -5.67 -21.88
CA LYS A 234 -2.97 -6.42 -22.74
C LYS A 234 -4.22 -6.89 -22.01
N PHE A 235 -4.27 -6.81 -20.69
CA PHE A 235 -5.38 -7.33 -19.91
C PHE A 235 -6.47 -6.27 -19.79
N ASP A 236 -7.72 -6.71 -19.74
CA ASP A 236 -8.82 -5.84 -19.36
C ASP A 236 -8.62 -5.31 -17.93
N THR A 237 -8.97 -4.04 -17.73
CA THR A 237 -8.70 -3.28 -16.50
C THR A 237 -9.14 -4.00 -15.23
N VAL A 238 -10.28 -4.70 -15.24
CA VAL A 238 -10.80 -5.39 -14.04
C VAL A 238 -9.85 -6.51 -13.61
N TYR A 239 -9.49 -7.39 -14.54
CA TYR A 239 -8.61 -8.54 -14.25
C TYR A 239 -7.18 -8.11 -13.98
N ARG A 240 -6.71 -7.09 -14.69
CA ARG A 240 -5.38 -6.50 -14.46
C ARG A 240 -5.24 -6.03 -13.02
N ASN A 241 -6.22 -5.28 -12.51
CA ASN A 241 -6.19 -4.75 -11.15
C ASN A 241 -6.31 -5.87 -10.11
N GLU A 242 -7.20 -6.84 -10.36
CA GLU A 242 -7.36 -8.00 -9.49
C GLU A 242 -6.06 -8.81 -9.37
N LEU A 243 -5.44 -9.19 -10.50
CA LEU A 243 -4.19 -9.94 -10.49
C LEU A 243 -3.06 -9.17 -9.77
N ALA A 244 -2.96 -7.87 -10.00
CA ALA A 244 -1.97 -7.03 -9.34
C ALA A 244 -2.14 -6.93 -7.82
N SER A 245 -3.33 -7.20 -7.27
CA SER A 245 -3.56 -7.13 -5.81
C SER A 245 -3.03 -8.34 -5.03
N PHE A 246 -2.78 -9.48 -5.71
CA PHE A 246 -2.36 -10.71 -5.03
C PHE A 246 -1.19 -11.44 -5.69
N ILE A 247 -0.57 -10.87 -6.71
CA ILE A 247 0.55 -11.53 -7.42
C ILE A 247 1.74 -11.84 -6.51
N TYR A 248 1.94 -11.04 -5.45
CA TYR A 248 2.98 -11.30 -4.46
C TYR A 248 2.87 -12.67 -3.78
N LYS A 249 1.66 -13.24 -3.68
CA LYS A 249 1.42 -14.53 -3.03
C LYS A 249 2.04 -15.72 -3.76
N PHE A 250 2.47 -15.52 -5.00
CA PHE A 250 3.12 -16.57 -5.78
C PHE A 250 4.58 -16.78 -5.42
N ILE A 251 5.17 -15.83 -4.67
CA ILE A 251 6.57 -15.83 -4.29
C ILE A 251 6.64 -15.77 -2.76
N GLU A 252 7.01 -16.89 -2.15
CA GLU A 252 7.30 -17.00 -0.72
C GLU A 252 8.82 -16.99 -0.48
N ASP A 253 9.64 -17.33 -1.47
CA ASP A 253 11.11 -17.32 -1.38
C ASP A 253 11.68 -15.91 -1.19
N ASP A 254 12.29 -15.68 -0.02
CA ASP A 254 12.93 -14.41 0.36
C ASP A 254 13.97 -13.93 -0.66
N ALA A 255 14.66 -14.84 -1.37
CA ALA A 255 15.64 -14.46 -2.40
C ALA A 255 14.97 -13.76 -3.59
N LEU A 256 13.77 -14.18 -3.96
CA LEU A 256 12.99 -13.63 -5.08
C LEU A 256 12.16 -12.41 -4.70
N HIS A 257 11.98 -12.11 -3.40
CA HIS A 257 11.21 -10.93 -2.95
C HIS A 257 11.80 -9.63 -3.48
N ASN A 258 13.13 -9.51 -3.50
CA ASN A 258 13.80 -8.32 -4.04
C ASN A 258 13.55 -8.13 -5.54
N GLU A 259 13.61 -9.21 -6.31
CA GLU A 259 13.38 -9.18 -7.75
C GLU A 259 11.93 -8.83 -8.07
N LEU A 260 10.98 -9.48 -7.37
CA LEU A 260 9.56 -9.16 -7.46
C LEU A 260 9.29 -7.70 -7.08
N TYR A 261 9.86 -7.23 -5.97
CA TYR A 261 9.72 -5.87 -5.50
C TYR A 261 10.15 -4.85 -6.56
N ARG A 262 11.34 -5.05 -7.15
CA ARG A 262 11.86 -4.20 -8.23
C ARG A 262 10.94 -4.20 -9.44
N GLU A 263 10.39 -5.34 -9.85
CA GLU A 263 9.43 -5.41 -10.96
C GLU A 263 8.13 -4.66 -10.66
N LEU A 264 7.54 -4.86 -9.48
CA LEU A 264 6.34 -4.12 -9.07
C LEU A 264 6.61 -2.60 -9.02
N MET A 265 7.79 -2.20 -8.52
CA MET A 265 8.23 -0.81 -8.49
C MET A 265 8.43 -0.23 -9.90
N LYS A 266 8.97 -1.00 -10.85
CA LYS A 266 9.04 -0.58 -12.26
C LYS A 266 7.65 -0.35 -12.82
N TRP A 267 6.69 -1.23 -12.55
CA TRP A 267 5.33 -1.11 -13.06
C TRP A 267 4.59 0.11 -12.50
N ILE A 268 4.65 0.35 -11.19
CA ILE A 268 3.95 1.50 -10.58
C ILE A 268 4.50 2.87 -11.05
N LYS A 269 5.80 2.94 -11.37
CA LYS A 269 6.49 4.17 -11.82
C LYS A 269 6.28 4.51 -13.31
N ARG A 270 5.52 3.70 -14.06
CA ARG A 270 5.25 3.94 -15.48
C ARG A 270 4.29 5.12 -15.69
N ASN A 271 4.65 5.98 -16.64
CA ASN A 271 3.90 7.19 -16.97
C ASN A 271 2.70 6.91 -17.89
N ASP A 272 2.71 5.80 -18.64
CA ASP A 272 1.61 5.39 -19.51
C ASP A 272 0.43 4.74 -18.75
N LEU A 273 0.38 4.94 -17.43
CA LEU A 273 -0.65 4.43 -16.52
C LEU A 273 -1.53 5.54 -15.94
N ASP A 274 -1.50 6.72 -16.54
CA ASP A 274 -2.11 7.93 -15.97
C ASP A 274 -3.64 7.82 -15.79
N ASP A 275 -4.30 6.86 -16.44
CA ASP A 275 -5.73 6.55 -16.28
C ASP A 275 -6.03 5.32 -15.39
N CYS A 276 -5.06 4.83 -14.62
CA CYS A 276 -5.16 3.53 -13.92
C CYS A 276 -4.91 3.62 -12.41
N GLU A 277 -5.53 4.57 -11.72
CA GLU A 277 -5.42 4.74 -10.26
C GLU A 277 -5.70 3.44 -9.48
N ASN A 278 -6.74 2.69 -9.86
CA ASN A 278 -7.06 1.40 -9.24
C ASN A 278 -5.96 0.34 -9.43
N PHE A 279 -5.24 0.38 -10.56
CA PHE A 279 -4.12 -0.53 -10.80
C PHE A 279 -2.94 -0.17 -9.90
N ARG A 280 -2.61 1.12 -9.79
CA ARG A 280 -1.54 1.61 -8.90
C ARG A 280 -1.85 1.29 -7.43
N LEU A 281 -3.11 1.42 -7.01
CA LEU A 281 -3.54 1.02 -5.66
C LEU A 281 -3.39 -0.49 -5.41
N ALA A 282 -3.71 -1.33 -6.41
CA ALA A 282 -3.52 -2.78 -6.32
C ALA A 282 -2.05 -3.18 -6.30
N LEU A 283 -1.20 -2.51 -7.10
CA LEU A 283 0.25 -2.71 -7.05
C LEU A 283 0.82 -2.31 -5.68
N LEU A 284 0.39 -1.20 -5.11
CA LEU A 284 0.80 -0.76 -3.76
C LEU A 284 0.43 -1.80 -2.70
N GLU A 285 -0.75 -2.42 -2.81
CA GLU A 285 -1.13 -3.52 -1.92
C GLU A 285 -0.17 -4.71 -2.05
N SER A 286 0.23 -5.10 -3.26
CA SER A 286 1.26 -6.13 -3.42
C SER A 286 2.61 -5.70 -2.84
N ILE A 287 3.07 -4.48 -3.14
CA ILE A 287 4.35 -3.92 -2.70
C ILE A 287 4.45 -3.91 -1.17
N GLU A 288 3.37 -3.55 -0.47
CA GLU A 288 3.30 -3.53 1.00
C GLU A 288 3.48 -4.92 1.63
N ASN A 289 3.18 -5.99 0.89
CA ASN A 289 3.25 -7.37 1.38
C ASN A 289 4.54 -8.10 0.97
N VAL A 290 5.36 -7.52 0.09
CA VAL A 290 6.70 -8.04 -0.23
C VAL A 290 7.68 -7.54 0.83
N GLN A 291 8.64 -8.39 1.24
CA GLN A 291 9.69 -8.01 2.19
C GLN A 291 11.01 -7.74 1.46
N PRO A 292 11.21 -6.54 0.88
CA PRO A 292 12.47 -6.21 0.23
C PRO A 292 13.60 -5.94 1.23
N ASP A 293 14.81 -5.95 0.71
CA ASP A 293 15.96 -5.35 1.37
C ASP A 293 15.67 -3.87 1.69
N PRO A 294 15.95 -3.40 2.93
CA PRO A 294 15.66 -2.04 3.35
C PRO A 294 16.32 -0.95 2.50
N VAL A 295 17.54 -1.18 1.99
CA VAL A 295 18.26 -0.22 1.16
C VAL A 295 17.58 -0.08 -0.20
N VAL A 296 17.18 -1.22 -0.79
CA VAL A 296 16.39 -1.25 -2.03
C VAL A 296 15.06 -0.52 -1.84
N ALA A 297 14.37 -0.78 -0.72
CA ALA A 297 13.10 -0.14 -0.42
C ALA A 297 13.21 1.38 -0.26
N GLN A 298 14.27 1.86 0.42
CA GLN A 298 14.54 3.28 0.60
C GLN A 298 14.85 3.98 -0.73
N LEU A 299 15.65 3.36 -1.59
CA LEU A 299 15.95 3.86 -2.94
C LEU A 299 14.67 3.98 -3.78
N GLU A 300 13.83 2.96 -3.74
CA GLU A 300 12.58 2.96 -4.49
C GLU A 300 11.57 3.99 -3.96
N CYS A 301 11.48 4.18 -2.64
CA CYS A 301 10.70 5.27 -2.06
C CYS A 301 11.18 6.64 -2.54
N PHE A 302 12.50 6.89 -2.59
CA PHE A 302 13.05 8.13 -3.15
C PHE A 302 12.57 8.36 -4.59
N HIS A 303 12.62 7.33 -5.43
CA HIS A 303 12.16 7.42 -6.82
C HIS A 303 10.65 7.64 -6.96
N LEU A 304 9.84 7.00 -6.11
CA LEU A 304 8.39 7.20 -6.07
C LEU A 304 8.04 8.66 -5.73
N ILE A 305 8.68 9.23 -4.70
CA ILE A 305 8.41 10.62 -4.30
C ILE A 305 8.88 11.59 -5.39
N LYS A 306 10.00 11.34 -6.06
CA LYS A 306 10.44 12.16 -7.21
C LYS A 306 9.40 12.18 -8.33
N LYS A 307 8.64 11.10 -8.49
CA LYS A 307 7.56 10.97 -9.49
C LYS A 307 6.16 11.20 -8.89
N ILE A 308 6.03 11.75 -7.69
CA ILE A 308 4.76 11.76 -6.94
C ILE A 308 3.58 12.35 -7.74
N ASN A 309 3.85 13.30 -8.64
CA ASN A 309 2.82 13.96 -9.45
C ASN A 309 2.20 13.08 -10.53
N ILE A 310 2.71 11.90 -10.84
CA ILE A 310 2.02 10.99 -11.78
C ILE A 310 0.78 10.37 -11.12
N PHE A 311 0.78 10.21 -9.79
CA PHE A 311 -0.22 9.47 -9.02
C PHE A 311 -1.49 10.27 -8.73
N GLY A 312 -2.66 9.62 -8.68
CA GLY A 312 -3.89 10.22 -8.18
C GLY A 312 -3.85 10.41 -6.65
N CYS A 313 -4.92 10.98 -6.10
CA CYS A 313 -4.98 11.38 -4.69
C CYS A 313 -4.73 10.19 -3.74
N LYS A 314 -5.43 9.07 -3.93
CA LYS A 314 -5.33 7.89 -3.05
C LYS A 314 -3.97 7.21 -3.10
N SER A 315 -3.40 7.04 -4.29
CA SER A 315 -2.07 6.46 -4.48
C SER A 315 -0.99 7.36 -3.91
N THR A 316 -1.12 8.68 -4.07
CA THR A 316 -0.21 9.66 -3.46
C THR A 316 -0.17 9.51 -1.94
N ILE A 317 -1.34 9.42 -1.30
CA ILE A 317 -1.44 9.21 0.16
C ILE A 317 -0.78 7.88 0.55
N LYS A 318 -1.07 6.79 -0.16
CA LYS A 318 -0.48 5.47 0.12
C LYS A 318 1.05 5.46 -0.07
N ILE A 319 1.58 6.09 -1.11
CA ILE A 319 3.03 6.19 -1.34
C ILE A 319 3.71 6.94 -0.19
N VAL A 320 3.09 8.02 0.28
CA VAL A 320 3.59 8.78 1.43
C VAL A 320 3.53 7.96 2.72
N ASP A 321 2.45 7.19 2.93
CA ASP A 321 2.31 6.27 4.07
C ASP A 321 3.40 5.19 4.04
N TYR A 322 3.52 4.49 2.91
CA TYR A 322 4.53 3.46 2.70
C TYR A 322 5.96 4.00 2.90
N THR A 323 6.26 5.17 2.32
CA THR A 323 7.56 5.83 2.51
C THR A 323 7.79 6.17 3.98
N ALA A 324 6.80 6.74 4.68
CA ALA A 324 6.93 7.06 6.09
C ALA A 324 7.16 5.81 6.94
N MET A 325 6.50 4.68 6.61
CA MET A 325 6.71 3.41 7.28
C MET A 325 8.14 2.87 7.07
N MET A 326 8.65 2.91 5.84
CA MET A 326 10.02 2.46 5.52
C MET A 326 11.11 3.33 6.17
N LEU A 327 10.80 4.60 6.47
CA LEU A 327 11.72 5.53 7.14
C LEU A 327 11.60 5.51 8.67
N ALA A 328 10.49 5.03 9.24
CA ALA A 328 10.25 5.03 10.68
C ALA A 328 11.11 4.02 11.47
N SER A 329 11.73 3.04 10.80
CA SER A 329 12.56 1.99 11.39
C SER A 329 14.01 2.44 11.69
N ASP A 330 14.17 3.39 12.61
CA ASP A 330 15.45 3.88 13.18
C ASP A 330 16.24 4.95 12.40
N ASN A 331 15.79 5.39 11.22
CA ASN A 331 16.53 6.36 10.42
C ASN A 331 15.95 7.80 10.49
N ARG A 332 16.01 8.42 11.68
CA ARG A 332 15.52 9.80 11.89
C ARG A 332 16.18 10.82 10.98
N ASP A 333 17.39 10.54 10.52
CA ASP A 333 18.16 11.39 9.62
C ASP A 333 17.51 11.48 8.23
N CYS A 334 16.68 10.52 7.84
CA CYS A 334 15.94 10.53 6.57
C CYS A 334 14.66 11.37 6.59
N ILE A 335 14.19 11.86 7.75
CA ILE A 335 12.98 12.70 7.81
C ILE A 335 13.19 14.01 7.06
N ALA A 336 14.35 14.67 7.24
CA ALA A 336 14.65 15.92 6.52
C ALA A 336 14.72 15.71 4.99
N PRO A 337 15.52 14.75 4.49
CA PRO A 337 15.55 14.38 3.07
C PRO A 337 14.18 14.07 2.49
N PHE A 338 13.34 13.32 3.20
CA PHE A 338 11.97 13.00 2.80
C PHE A 338 11.08 14.25 2.65
N LEU A 339 11.09 15.15 3.64
CA LEU A 339 10.34 16.40 3.56
C LEU A 339 10.86 17.30 2.43
N LEU A 340 12.18 17.32 2.21
CA LEU A 340 12.80 18.13 1.15
C LEU A 340 12.45 17.62 -0.25
N ILE A 341 12.46 16.30 -0.49
CA ILE A 341 12.09 15.76 -1.80
C ILE A 341 10.59 15.90 -2.07
N LEU A 342 9.74 15.73 -1.05
CA LEU A 342 8.31 16.04 -1.17
C LEU A 342 8.10 17.51 -1.54
N ARG A 343 8.75 18.43 -0.82
CA ARG A 343 8.71 19.87 -1.12
C ARG A 343 9.14 20.19 -2.55
N GLN A 344 10.15 19.49 -3.08
CA GLN A 344 10.68 19.72 -4.43
C GLN A 344 9.77 19.18 -5.54
N ASN A 345 9.02 18.12 -5.26
CA ASN A 345 8.30 17.40 -6.32
C ASN A 345 6.78 17.48 -6.18
N PHE A 346 6.21 17.72 -5.01
CA PHE A 346 4.76 17.73 -4.83
C PHE A 346 4.11 19.00 -5.39
N ARG A 347 3.13 18.85 -6.29
CA ARG A 347 2.35 19.95 -6.87
C ARG A 347 0.93 19.96 -6.31
N PHE A 348 0.66 20.88 -5.39
CA PHE A 348 -0.67 21.06 -4.79
C PHE A 348 -1.75 21.33 -5.83
N GLU A 349 -1.39 22.01 -6.92
CA GLU A 349 -2.34 22.44 -7.95
C GLU A 349 -3.05 21.26 -8.63
N LYS A 350 -2.46 20.07 -8.59
CA LYS A 350 -3.06 18.84 -9.11
C LYS A 350 -4.32 18.43 -8.32
N PHE A 351 -4.38 18.73 -7.03
CA PHE A 351 -5.42 18.25 -6.11
C PHE A 351 -6.37 19.38 -5.69
N LYS A 352 -6.64 20.33 -6.59
CA LYS A 352 -7.51 21.48 -6.31
C LYS A 352 -8.99 21.14 -6.18
N GLU A 353 -9.42 19.94 -6.59
CA GLU A 353 -10.79 19.50 -6.31
C GLU A 353 -11.00 19.40 -4.80
N PRO A 354 -12.09 19.98 -4.23
CA PRO A 354 -12.24 20.10 -2.78
C PRO A 354 -12.09 18.77 -2.01
N ALA A 355 -12.64 17.67 -2.56
CA ALA A 355 -12.55 16.36 -1.92
C ALA A 355 -11.10 15.84 -1.87
N ASP A 356 -10.35 15.98 -2.96
CA ASP A 356 -8.95 15.55 -3.04
C ASP A 356 -8.05 16.45 -2.20
N PHE A 357 -8.28 17.77 -2.23
CA PHE A 357 -7.56 18.73 -1.40
C PHE A 357 -7.69 18.38 0.08
N GLU A 358 -8.92 18.13 0.53
CA GLU A 358 -9.21 17.72 1.89
C GLU A 358 -8.48 16.42 2.26
N GLU A 359 -8.52 15.40 1.38
CA GLU A 359 -7.81 14.15 1.63
C GLU A 359 -6.29 14.32 1.74
N ILE A 360 -5.66 15.08 0.84
CA ILE A 360 -4.23 15.38 0.89
C ILE A 360 -3.89 16.10 2.20
N VAL A 361 -4.57 17.20 2.48
CA VAL A 361 -4.27 18.07 3.62
C VAL A 361 -4.54 17.36 4.96
N CYS A 362 -5.59 16.55 5.06
CA CYS A 362 -5.98 15.92 6.32
C CYS A 362 -5.39 14.50 6.51
N LYS A 363 -5.08 13.76 5.44
CA LYS A 363 -4.52 12.40 5.52
C LYS A 363 -3.02 12.36 5.23
N MET A 364 -2.57 12.81 4.05
CA MET A 364 -1.14 12.77 3.68
C MET A 364 -0.28 13.53 4.69
N PHE A 365 -0.67 14.76 5.01
CA PHE A 365 0.09 15.57 5.95
C PHE A 365 -0.04 15.10 7.41
N ARG A 366 -1.12 14.42 7.76
CA ARG A 366 -1.23 13.76 9.07
C ARG A 366 -0.20 12.64 9.20
N ILE A 367 0.02 11.83 8.17
CA ILE A 367 1.05 10.78 8.14
C ILE A 367 2.43 11.41 8.35
N ILE A 368 2.73 12.48 7.60
CA ILE A 368 3.97 13.24 7.75
C ILE A 368 4.14 13.75 9.18
N MET A 369 3.10 14.33 9.77
CA MET A 369 3.17 14.82 11.15
C MET A 369 3.25 13.71 12.19
N MET A 370 2.71 12.52 11.93
CA MET A 370 2.89 11.36 12.80
C MET A 370 4.36 10.93 12.85
N LEU A 371 5.07 10.96 11.71
CA LEU A 371 6.51 10.71 11.64
C LEU A 371 7.31 11.78 12.43
N VAL A 372 6.95 13.06 12.27
CA VAL A 372 7.56 14.16 13.03
C VAL A 372 7.32 14.00 14.53
N ARG A 373 6.08 13.69 14.94
CA ARG A 373 5.69 13.49 16.35
C ARG A 373 6.43 12.31 16.98
N ALA A 374 6.63 11.22 16.24
CA ALA A 374 7.41 10.07 16.72
C ALA A 374 8.85 10.48 17.10
N SER A 375 9.40 11.50 16.44
CA SER A 375 10.71 12.09 16.74
C SER A 375 10.65 13.22 17.80
N ARG A 376 9.50 13.47 18.42
CA ARG A 376 9.27 14.47 19.48
C ARG A 376 9.86 15.85 19.11
N LYS A 377 10.56 16.50 20.05
CA LYS A 377 11.20 17.81 19.88
C LYS A 377 12.23 17.83 18.75
N ILE A 378 12.87 16.71 18.45
CA ILE A 378 13.84 16.59 17.35
C ILE A 378 13.12 16.72 16.01
N GLY A 379 11.97 16.07 15.86
CA GLY A 379 11.13 16.20 14.66
C GLY A 379 10.76 17.67 14.37
N ILE A 380 10.32 18.42 15.39
CA ILE A 380 10.02 19.84 15.25
C ILE A 380 11.25 20.65 14.78
N ARG A 381 12.44 20.35 15.32
CA ARG A 381 13.70 20.98 14.87
C ARG A 381 14.07 20.63 13.44
N ILE A 382 13.83 19.38 13.02
CA ILE A 382 14.05 18.95 11.64
C ILE A 382 13.16 19.76 10.70
N VAL A 383 11.86 19.85 11.00
CA VAL A 383 10.93 20.65 10.17
C VAL A 383 11.36 22.12 10.12
N PHE A 384 11.73 22.71 11.26
CA PHE A 384 12.24 24.08 11.29
C PHE A 384 13.47 24.27 10.37
N ASN A 385 14.41 23.32 10.38
CA ASN A 385 15.58 23.38 9.51
C ASN A 385 15.22 23.23 8.02
N VAL A 386 14.25 22.37 7.69
CA VAL A 386 13.71 22.21 6.33
C VAL A 386 13.08 23.52 5.85
N LEU A 387 12.28 24.19 6.69
CA LEU A 387 11.66 25.48 6.39
C LEU A 387 12.68 26.62 6.28
N LYS A 388 13.72 26.62 7.12
CA LYS A 388 14.78 27.65 7.14
C LYS A 388 15.77 27.51 5.98
N GLY A 389 15.96 26.30 5.44
CA GLY A 389 16.98 26.01 4.42
C GLY A 389 16.85 26.89 3.17
N SER A 390 17.91 27.66 2.89
CA SER A 390 17.96 28.66 1.81
C SER A 390 18.42 28.12 0.46
N LYS A 391 19.08 26.96 0.43
CA LYS A 391 19.51 26.30 -0.81
C LYS A 391 18.49 25.22 -1.18
N ASP A 392 18.06 25.22 -2.43
CA ASP A 392 17.52 24.03 -3.08
C ASP A 392 18.65 22.99 -3.24
N LYS A 393 19.16 22.47 -2.11
CA LYS A 393 20.03 21.31 -2.16
C LYS A 393 19.20 20.20 -2.81
N LYS A 394 19.57 19.82 -4.03
CA LYS A 394 18.97 18.70 -4.74
C LYS A 394 19.15 17.48 -3.86
N VAL A 395 18.04 16.87 -3.43
CA VAL A 395 18.10 15.66 -2.62
C VAL A 395 18.56 14.53 -3.53
N THR A 396 19.54 13.77 -3.07
CA THR A 396 20.12 12.63 -3.77
C THR A 396 19.79 11.32 -3.04
N PRO A 397 19.93 10.16 -3.69
CA PRO A 397 19.80 8.87 -3.01
C PRO A 397 20.70 8.75 -1.77
N ALA A 398 21.90 9.33 -1.81
CA ALA A 398 22.82 9.32 -0.67
C ALA A 398 22.25 10.02 0.57
N ASP A 399 21.43 11.06 0.40
CA ASP A 399 20.75 11.73 1.52
C ASP A 399 19.70 10.80 2.18
N PHE A 400 19.29 9.71 1.53
CA PHE A 400 18.42 8.66 2.11
C PHE A 400 19.20 7.54 2.81
N GLY A 401 20.51 7.71 3.04
CA GLY A 401 21.38 6.70 3.67
C GLY A 401 21.97 5.68 2.70
N ILE A 402 21.85 5.93 1.38
CA ILE A 402 22.33 5.03 0.33
C ILE A 402 23.76 5.42 -0.03
N VAL A 403 24.74 4.82 0.64
CA VAL A 403 26.14 4.90 0.22
C VAL A 403 26.33 3.79 -0.82
N ASN A 404 26.69 4.13 -2.05
CA ASN A 404 27.01 3.15 -3.08
C ASN A 404 28.17 2.26 -2.61
N ASP A 405 27.85 1.12 -2.00
CA ASP A 405 28.74 -0.03 -2.06
C ASP A 405 28.39 -0.82 -3.32
N ASN A 406 29.41 -1.06 -4.13
CA ASN A 406 29.37 -1.71 -5.42
C ASN A 406 28.80 -3.15 -5.35
N THR A 407 27.50 -3.32 -5.23
CA THR A 407 26.81 -4.58 -5.55
C THR A 407 25.83 -4.31 -6.68
N GLY A 408 26.30 -4.66 -7.88
CA GLY A 408 25.76 -4.32 -9.19
C GLY A 408 24.26 -4.50 -9.35
N GLU A 409 23.65 -3.45 -9.89
CA GLU A 409 22.91 -3.49 -11.15
C GLU A 409 22.71 -2.04 -11.60
N GLU A 410 23.25 -1.71 -12.78
CA GLU A 410 23.09 -0.40 -13.42
C GLU A 410 21.60 -0.09 -13.62
N LEU A 411 21.03 0.73 -12.75
CA LEU A 411 19.75 1.37 -13.01
C LEU A 411 20.01 2.55 -13.94
N ILE A 412 19.50 2.43 -15.16
CA ILE A 412 19.61 3.39 -16.27
C ILE A 412 19.26 4.80 -15.77
N TYR A 413 20.31 5.60 -15.56
CA TYR A 413 20.23 7.04 -15.47
C TYR A 413 19.87 7.57 -16.86
N ILE A 414 18.65 8.06 -17.03
CA ILE A 414 18.38 9.03 -18.11
C ILE A 414 18.76 10.39 -17.53
N ASP A 415 20.04 10.73 -17.68
CA ASP A 415 20.55 12.06 -17.40
C ASP A 415 19.96 13.05 -18.41
N GLY A 416 19.43 14.14 -17.88
CA GLY A 416 19.34 15.42 -18.58
C GLY A 416 20.28 16.37 -17.86
N GLU A 417 21.43 16.64 -18.48
CA GLU A 417 22.36 17.74 -18.18
C GLU A 417 21.56 19.06 -18.10
N ASP A 418 21.88 20.01 -17.21
CA ASP A 418 23.04 20.90 -17.37
C ASP A 418 23.75 21.22 -16.04
N GLY A 419 25.08 21.27 -16.13
CA GLY A 419 25.96 21.78 -15.10
C GLY A 419 26.04 23.31 -15.08
N ASN A 420 26.46 23.84 -13.93
CA ASN A 420 27.54 24.83 -13.90
C ASN A 420 28.09 24.97 -12.47
N ASN A 421 29.41 24.91 -12.39
CA ASN A 421 30.26 25.16 -11.23
C ASN A 421 30.04 26.58 -10.68
N ILE A 422 29.96 26.75 -9.35
CA ILE A 422 30.44 27.97 -8.69
C ILE A 422 31.05 27.60 -7.33
N ASP A 423 32.24 28.17 -7.14
CA ASP A 423 33.26 27.98 -6.12
C ASP A 423 32.83 28.08 -4.65
N GLU A 424 33.61 27.38 -3.83
CA GLU A 424 33.70 27.60 -2.40
C GLU A 424 34.40 28.91 -2.07
N GLU A 425 33.78 29.68 -1.18
CA GLU A 425 34.34 30.41 -0.04
C GLU A 425 33.49 31.67 0.20
N ASP A 426 33.01 31.81 1.43
CA ASP A 426 33.31 32.95 2.31
C ASP A 426 32.10 33.39 3.18
N LYS A 427 32.40 33.45 4.48
CA LYS A 427 31.79 34.27 5.54
C LYS A 427 30.32 34.08 5.94
N VAL A 428 30.19 33.63 7.18
CA VAL A 428 29.03 33.78 8.07
C VAL A 428 28.58 35.25 8.13
N LYS A 429 27.66 35.62 7.24
CA LYS A 429 26.74 36.75 7.39
C LYS A 429 25.34 36.19 7.52
N GLU A 430 24.51 36.79 8.38
CA GLU A 430 23.08 36.51 8.50
C GLU A 430 22.47 36.14 7.15
N THR A 431 22.21 34.85 6.93
CA THR A 431 21.56 34.41 5.72
C THR A 431 20.13 34.89 5.78
N ALA A 432 19.86 36.01 5.11
CA ALA A 432 18.53 36.46 4.77
C ALA A 432 17.73 35.25 4.23
N LEU A 433 16.49 35.09 4.69
CA LEU A 433 15.57 34.18 4.00
C LEU A 433 15.38 34.77 2.61
N LYS A 434 16.05 34.19 1.61
CA LYS A 434 15.87 34.57 0.20
C LYS A 434 14.73 33.79 -0.47
N ARG A 435 14.28 32.70 0.17
CA ARG A 435 13.34 31.74 -0.41
C ARG A 435 11.91 32.04 0.07
N ARG A 436 11.03 32.25 -0.90
CA ARG A 436 9.57 32.31 -0.76
C ARG A 436 9.01 31.02 -0.17
N PHE A 437 8.05 31.11 0.75
CA PHE A 437 7.23 29.96 1.15
C PHE A 437 6.21 29.63 0.06
N SER A 438 6.07 28.34 -0.28
CA SER A 438 4.97 27.84 -1.09
C SER A 438 3.82 27.35 -0.19
N GLU A 439 2.72 26.94 -0.81
CA GLU A 439 1.59 26.27 -0.15
C GLU A 439 2.05 25.11 0.75
N PHE A 440 3.08 24.36 0.33
CA PHE A 440 3.67 23.27 1.12
C PHE A 440 4.28 23.77 2.43
N GLU A 441 5.10 24.82 2.39
CA GLU A 441 5.75 25.37 3.58
C GLU A 441 4.74 26.00 4.54
N TYR A 442 3.71 26.69 4.04
CA TYR A 442 2.63 27.22 4.88
C TYR A 442 1.87 26.11 5.61
N LEU A 443 1.49 25.05 4.89
CA LEU A 443 0.79 23.92 5.47
C LEU A 443 1.65 23.20 6.51
N LEU A 444 2.90 22.87 6.16
CA LEU A 444 3.84 22.23 7.06
C LEU A 444 4.09 23.07 8.33
N SER A 445 4.11 24.40 8.21
CA SER A 445 4.28 25.31 9.35
C SER A 445 3.10 25.27 10.32
N ILE A 446 1.87 25.43 9.83
CA ILE A 446 0.65 25.38 10.68
C ILE A 446 0.56 24.05 11.42
N LEU A 447 0.79 22.96 10.70
CA LEU A 447 0.77 21.62 11.26
C LEU A 447 1.85 21.41 12.32
N THR A 448 3.06 21.94 12.09
CA THR A 448 4.17 21.84 13.05
C THR A 448 3.95 22.67 14.31
N VAL A 449 3.29 23.84 14.20
CA VAL A 449 2.84 24.60 15.36
C VAL A 449 1.85 23.76 16.19
N ASN A 450 0.89 23.11 15.53
CA ASN A 450 -0.05 22.22 16.22
C ASN A 450 0.67 21.06 16.94
N GLU A 451 1.61 20.40 16.26
CA GLU A 451 2.42 19.31 16.86
C GLU A 451 3.30 19.77 18.03
N SER A 452 3.73 21.04 18.02
CA SER A 452 4.52 21.61 19.10
C SER A 452 3.73 21.71 20.41
N PHE A 453 2.41 21.86 20.36
CA PHE A 453 1.56 21.81 21.56
C PHE A 453 1.52 20.41 22.16
N TYR A 454 1.38 19.37 21.33
CA TYR A 454 1.41 17.98 21.78
C TYR A 454 2.78 17.58 22.35
N CYS A 455 3.86 18.14 21.82
CA CYS A 455 5.22 17.86 22.30
C CYS A 455 5.66 18.76 23.47
N HIS A 456 4.78 19.62 24.00
CA HIS A 456 5.09 20.64 25.00
C HIS A 456 6.36 21.45 24.66
N PHE A 457 6.48 21.88 23.41
CA PHE A 457 7.65 22.57 22.88
C PHE A 457 7.30 23.98 22.38
N SER A 458 6.90 24.85 23.31
CA SER A 458 6.51 26.23 23.05
C SER A 458 7.58 27.02 22.27
N LYS A 459 8.88 26.81 22.56
CA LYS A 459 9.98 27.41 21.81
C LYS A 459 9.99 27.00 20.33
N GLY A 460 9.57 25.77 20.01
CA GLY A 460 9.42 25.30 18.63
C GLY A 460 8.28 25.98 17.91
N ALA A 461 7.10 26.05 18.56
CA ALA A 461 5.96 26.80 18.02
C ALA A 461 6.33 28.27 17.76
N ALA A 462 7.05 28.89 18.70
CA ALA A 462 7.54 30.27 18.58
C ALA A 462 8.47 30.45 17.38
N ALA A 463 9.46 29.57 17.22
CA ALA A 463 10.41 29.64 16.11
C ALA A 463 9.73 29.49 14.74
N ILE A 464 8.71 28.64 14.62
CA ILE A 464 8.00 28.41 13.36
C ILE A 464 7.16 29.63 12.96
N TRP A 465 6.34 30.19 13.86
CA TRP A 465 5.54 31.37 13.48
C TRP A 465 6.44 32.58 13.20
N GLN A 466 7.54 32.76 13.96
CA GLN A 466 8.49 33.85 13.70
C GLN A 466 9.14 33.71 12.32
N LEU A 467 9.41 32.47 11.88
CA LEU A 467 9.92 32.20 10.54
C LEU A 467 8.89 32.55 9.46
N MET A 468 7.61 32.20 9.66
CA MET A 468 6.53 32.58 8.75
C MET A 468 6.39 34.12 8.68
N ALA A 469 6.36 34.80 9.82
CA ALA A 469 6.30 36.26 9.89
C ALA A 469 7.48 36.91 9.17
N LYS A 470 8.70 36.35 9.33
CA LYS A 470 9.87 36.81 8.60
C LYS A 470 9.69 36.60 7.09
N ASN A 471 9.11 35.49 6.64
CA ASN A 471 8.88 35.24 5.22
C ASN A 471 7.91 36.25 4.60
N ILE A 472 6.77 36.48 5.24
CA ILE A 472 5.75 37.46 4.79
C ILE A 472 6.36 38.86 4.64
N ARG A 473 7.19 39.30 5.59
CA ARG A 473 7.90 40.59 5.49
C ARG A 473 8.83 40.70 4.30
N HIS A 474 9.53 39.62 3.98
CA HIS A 474 10.53 39.62 2.91
C HIS A 474 9.87 39.51 1.53
N HIS A 475 8.62 39.05 1.47
CA HIS A 475 7.87 38.81 0.23
C HIS A 475 6.47 39.45 0.25
N PRO A 476 6.36 40.78 0.46
CA PRO A 476 5.06 41.46 0.50
C PRO A 476 4.28 41.36 -0.82
N GLU A 477 4.95 41.15 -1.95
CA GLU A 477 4.36 40.98 -3.28
C GLU A 477 3.44 39.76 -3.41
N LEU A 478 3.51 38.82 -2.46
CA LEU A 478 2.77 37.56 -2.47
C LEU A 478 1.59 37.55 -1.50
N PHE A 479 1.40 38.63 -0.77
CA PHE A 479 0.45 38.69 0.34
C PHE A 479 -0.95 38.24 -0.07
N ASP A 480 -1.42 38.64 -1.26
CA ASP A 480 -2.73 38.25 -1.78
C ASP A 480 -2.81 36.74 -2.12
N GLU A 481 -1.73 36.16 -2.64
CA GLU A 481 -1.64 34.72 -2.93
C GLU A 481 -1.63 33.92 -1.63
N ASP A 482 -0.86 34.36 -0.64
CA ASP A 482 -0.79 33.75 0.67
C ASP A 482 -2.14 33.83 1.40
N CYS A 483 -2.82 34.98 1.32
CA CYS A 483 -4.18 35.14 1.86
C CYS A 483 -5.19 34.21 1.19
N LYS A 484 -5.12 34.03 -0.14
CA LYS A 484 -5.98 33.09 -0.87
C LYS A 484 -5.77 31.65 -0.39
N PHE A 485 -4.51 31.23 -0.23
CA PHE A 485 -4.20 29.88 0.26
C PHE A 485 -4.68 29.68 1.70
N ILE A 486 -4.41 30.63 2.59
CA ILE A 486 -4.89 30.62 3.98
C ILE A 486 -6.43 30.58 4.04
N SER A 487 -7.11 31.35 3.20
CA SER A 487 -8.57 31.34 3.08
C SER A 487 -9.08 29.96 2.67
N MET A 488 -8.44 29.32 1.69
CA MET A 488 -8.79 27.96 1.27
C MET A 488 -8.66 26.96 2.43
N LEU A 489 -7.61 27.06 3.26
CA LEU A 489 -7.44 26.22 4.45
C LEU A 489 -8.51 26.47 5.51
N ILE A 490 -8.86 27.74 5.75
CA ILE A 490 -9.92 28.12 6.70
C ILE A 490 -11.29 27.61 6.25
N ASN A 491 -11.56 27.63 4.95
CA ASN A 491 -12.81 27.15 4.37
C ASN A 491 -12.88 25.61 4.22
N CYS A 492 -11.78 24.89 4.49
CA CYS A 492 -11.77 23.43 4.55
C CYS A 492 -12.20 22.97 5.94
N ASP A 493 -13.46 22.55 6.10
CA ASP A 493 -14.08 22.25 7.40
C ASP A 493 -13.27 21.28 8.27
N SER A 494 -12.76 20.19 7.69
CA SER A 494 -11.97 19.21 8.45
C SER A 494 -10.59 19.73 8.85
N PHE A 495 -9.96 20.57 8.00
CA PHE A 495 -8.71 21.22 8.35
C PHE A 495 -8.94 22.27 9.44
N ARG A 496 -9.92 23.16 9.27
CA ARG A 496 -10.31 24.19 10.24
C ARG A 496 -10.54 23.58 11.60
N THR A 497 -11.46 22.60 11.68
CA THR A 497 -11.84 21.94 12.94
C THR A 497 -10.64 21.32 13.66
N LYS A 498 -9.70 20.74 12.91
CA LYS A 498 -8.58 20.00 13.49
C LYS A 498 -7.42 20.89 13.93
N TYR A 499 -7.18 22.00 13.22
CA TYR A 499 -5.99 22.84 13.41
C TYR A 499 -6.31 24.27 13.85
N GLU A 500 -7.57 24.54 14.22
CA GLU A 500 -8.07 25.84 14.70
C GLU A 500 -7.17 26.47 15.76
N LYS A 501 -6.78 25.69 16.78
CA LYS A 501 -5.95 26.17 17.89
C LYS A 501 -4.59 26.68 17.41
N ALA A 502 -3.96 25.99 16.47
CA ALA A 502 -2.69 26.40 15.89
C ALA A 502 -2.83 27.65 15.03
N MET A 503 -3.88 27.73 14.21
CA MET A 503 -4.15 28.92 13.41
C MET A 503 -4.46 30.14 14.28
N LYS A 504 -5.29 30.00 15.34
CA LYS A 504 -5.54 31.06 16.33
C LYS A 504 -4.25 31.53 17.00
N TYR A 505 -3.40 30.60 17.44
CA TYR A 505 -2.12 30.95 18.05
C TYR A 505 -1.21 31.74 17.10
N ILE A 506 -1.07 31.30 15.84
CA ILE A 506 -0.30 32.02 14.82
C ILE A 506 -0.88 33.41 14.59
N ALA A 507 -2.21 33.50 14.45
CA ALA A 507 -2.90 34.75 14.15
C ALA A 507 -2.74 35.81 15.25
N VAL A 508 -2.87 35.41 16.52
CA VAL A 508 -2.61 36.29 17.66
C VAL A 508 -1.14 36.70 17.73
N CYS A 509 -0.21 35.77 17.48
CA CYS A 509 1.22 36.09 17.43
C CYS A 509 1.54 37.09 16.30
N PHE A 510 0.86 36.99 15.16
CA PHE A 510 1.02 37.92 14.03
C PHE A 510 0.43 39.30 14.34
N ASP A 511 -0.73 39.37 14.99
CA ASP A 511 -1.43 40.63 15.26
C ASP A 511 -0.67 41.54 16.26
N VAL A 512 0.15 40.94 17.15
CA VAL A 512 1.02 41.68 18.09
C VAL A 512 2.37 42.08 17.50
N VAL A 513 2.69 41.70 16.26
CA VAL A 513 3.88 42.21 15.57
C VAL A 513 3.57 43.63 15.10
N GLU A 514 4.39 44.62 15.47
CA GLU A 514 4.20 46.04 15.12
C GLU A 514 4.33 46.37 13.61
N GLU A 515 4.38 45.34 12.75
CA GLU A 515 4.55 45.48 11.30
C GLU A 515 3.22 45.31 10.58
N SER A 516 2.88 46.27 9.72
CA SER A 516 1.55 46.37 9.12
C SER A 516 1.12 45.13 8.32
N ILE A 517 2.02 44.51 7.55
CA ILE A 517 1.64 43.39 6.67
C ILE A 517 1.49 42.06 7.41
N VAL A 518 2.36 41.77 8.37
CA VAL A 518 2.24 40.57 9.23
C VAL A 518 1.02 40.70 10.13
N GLN A 519 0.81 41.88 10.72
CA GLN A 519 -0.38 42.18 11.50
C GLN A 519 -1.66 42.03 10.67
N GLN A 520 -1.68 42.49 9.42
CA GLN A 520 -2.80 42.30 8.50
C GLN A 520 -3.10 40.81 8.26
N MET A 521 -2.08 39.97 8.03
CA MET A 521 -2.28 38.51 7.92
C MET A 521 -2.89 37.93 9.21
N GLY A 522 -2.42 38.35 10.38
CA GLY A 522 -2.97 37.93 11.67
C GLY A 522 -4.46 38.25 11.80
N ARG A 523 -4.84 39.49 11.51
CA ARG A 523 -6.25 39.93 11.51
C ARG A 523 -7.09 39.18 10.48
N TYR A 524 -6.54 38.95 9.28
CA TYR A 524 -7.21 38.19 8.22
C TYR A 524 -7.57 36.78 8.69
N ILE A 525 -6.63 36.06 9.32
CA ILE A 525 -6.88 34.72 9.88
C ILE A 525 -7.92 34.78 11.00
N LEU A 526 -7.82 35.74 11.92
CA LEU A 526 -8.77 35.86 13.05
C LEU A 526 -10.21 36.11 12.58
N VAL A 527 -10.38 36.96 11.56
CA VAL A 527 -11.69 37.24 10.94
C VAL A 527 -12.22 35.98 10.27
N GLY A 528 -11.40 35.29 9.45
CA GLY A 528 -11.83 34.08 8.75
C GLY A 528 -12.22 32.92 9.68
N LEU A 529 -11.65 32.85 10.88
CA LEU A 529 -11.98 31.83 11.87
C LEU A 529 -13.21 32.18 12.74
N ASP A 530 -13.85 33.33 12.54
CA ASP A 530 -14.90 33.89 13.43
C ASP A 530 -14.42 34.02 14.89
N ALA A 531 -13.11 34.21 15.08
CA ALA A 531 -12.41 34.00 16.34
C ALA A 531 -12.37 35.24 17.27
N HIS A 532 -13.34 36.15 17.17
CA HIS A 532 -13.36 37.38 18.00
C HIS A 532 -13.43 37.09 19.52
N SER A 533 -13.79 35.87 19.94
CA SER A 533 -13.90 35.46 21.36
C SER A 533 -12.66 34.78 21.96
N CYS A 534 -11.63 34.41 21.17
CA CYS A 534 -10.42 33.73 21.68
C CYS A 534 -9.20 34.65 21.84
N TYR A 535 -9.37 35.95 21.58
CA TYR A 535 -8.28 36.93 21.66
C TYR A 535 -7.70 36.98 23.09
N ASP A 536 -8.57 36.98 24.11
CA ASP A 536 -8.17 37.18 25.50
C ASP A 536 -7.33 36.04 26.08
N GLU A 537 -7.62 34.77 25.75
CA GLU A 537 -6.94 33.61 26.36
C GLU A 537 -5.51 33.42 25.83
N VAL A 538 -5.27 33.69 24.55
CA VAL A 538 -3.92 33.58 23.94
C VAL A 538 -3.09 34.83 24.23
N TYR A 539 -3.71 36.02 24.21
CA TYR A 539 -3.06 37.29 24.55
C TYR A 539 -2.59 37.32 26.01
N SER A 540 -3.41 36.83 26.94
CA SER A 540 -3.06 36.71 28.37
C SER A 540 -1.88 35.79 28.63
N ASN A 541 -1.74 34.71 27.84
CA ASN A 541 -0.62 33.77 27.94
C ASN A 541 0.67 34.29 27.29
N LEU A 542 0.57 35.13 26.25
CA LEU A 542 1.72 35.74 25.56
C LEU A 542 2.32 36.92 26.32
N MET A 543 1.48 37.74 26.97
CA MET A 543 1.94 38.94 27.69
C MET A 543 2.54 38.64 29.06
N GLY A 544 2.51 37.38 29.51
CA GLY A 544 2.82 36.99 30.88
C GLY A 544 1.83 37.62 31.87
N LYS A 545 1.61 36.98 33.01
CA LYS A 545 1.07 37.72 34.14
C LYS A 545 2.07 38.83 34.45
N LYS A 546 1.83 40.06 33.99
CA LYS A 546 2.33 41.24 34.70
C LYS A 546 1.66 41.17 36.07
N GLU A 547 2.35 40.56 37.03
CA GLU A 547 2.07 40.81 38.43
C GLU A 547 2.02 42.33 38.59
N LYS A 548 0.88 42.80 39.11
CA LYS A 548 0.74 44.15 39.61
C LYS A 548 1.68 44.29 40.80
N ASP A 549 2.91 44.67 40.54
CA ASP A 549 3.66 45.49 41.48
C ASP A 549 3.42 46.93 41.04
N ASP A 550 2.57 47.61 41.81
CA ASP A 550 2.95 48.87 42.46
C ASP A 550 1.77 49.28 43.35
N GLY A 551 2.03 49.19 44.65
CA GLY A 551 1.15 49.74 45.68
C GLY A 551 1.24 51.26 45.78
N ALA A 552 0.24 51.83 46.46
CA ALA A 552 0.14 53.22 46.95
C ALA A 552 0.23 54.32 45.87
N ILE A 553 -0.74 55.21 45.72
CA ILE A 553 -1.48 55.98 46.74
C ILE A 553 -2.98 55.93 46.47
#